data_AF-A0A374UN38-F1
#
_entry.id   AF-A0A374UN38-F1
#
_cell.length_a   1.000
_cell.length_b   1.000
_cell.length_c   1.000
_cell.angle_alpha   90.00
_cell.angle_beta   90.00
_cell.angle_gamma   90.00
#
_symmetry.space_group_name_H-M   'P 1'
#
loop_
_entity.id
_entity.type
_entity.pdbx_description
1 polymer ?
#
loop_
_entity_poly.entity_id
_entity_poly.type
_entity_poly.pdbx_seq_one_letter_code
_entity_poly.pdbx_strand_id
1 'polypeptide(L)'
;MKKAYTKSIVATILCSMLAVTAVGCSDNGAQSSAQAETQVQSTTQAETTAPGATNFSLENIHAPKENSADPFVGYWKISEGAGSNLEKFIFLFNGKGNASLIIGNMGYCSTYSVGTDEQTGEETFKCKLMFGINGDYSYVVADDGKKITITNNGEDSVLEKIDNPSFVPSTPENPQIDKKLVGAWDSGTGLYYYFGEDGRMYCNSYGTTFTYYTYNSKLNKVTAVYDMDGEQTDTYDYTFDGNDLVFDGMKYTQITPEKMMSVIQSY
;
A
#
# COMPACT_ATOMS: atom_id res chain seq x y z
N MET A 1 -30.91 6.03 -24.24
CA MET A 1 -29.98 6.46 -23.18
C MET A 1 -30.54 6.02 -21.83
N LYS A 2 -30.00 4.96 -21.23
CA LYS A 2 -30.30 4.55 -19.86
C LYS A 2 -28.97 4.53 -19.11
N LYS A 3 -28.78 5.44 -18.16
CA LYS A 3 -27.66 5.39 -17.21
C LYS A 3 -27.99 4.31 -16.18
N ALA A 4 -27.19 3.25 -16.16
CA ALA A 4 -27.19 2.29 -15.06
C ALA A 4 -26.28 2.86 -13.97
N TYR A 5 -26.86 3.19 -12.82
CA TYR A 5 -26.11 3.53 -11.62
C TYR A 5 -25.66 2.21 -10.99
N THR A 6 -24.43 1.79 -11.26
CA THR A 6 -23.81 0.67 -10.56
C THR A 6 -23.36 1.18 -9.18
N LYS A 7 -24.09 0.79 -8.14
CA LYS A 7 -23.67 1.03 -6.75
C LYS A 7 -22.49 0.11 -6.45
N SER A 8 -21.32 0.68 -6.16
CA SER A 8 -20.17 -0.07 -5.63
C SER A 8 -20.57 -0.74 -4.33
N ILE A 9 -20.51 -2.07 -4.31
CA ILE A 9 -20.65 -2.88 -3.10
C ILE A 9 -19.27 -2.92 -2.47
N VAL A 10 -19.08 -2.13 -1.41
CA VAL A 10 -17.96 -2.32 -0.48
C VAL A 10 -18.20 -3.63 0.24
N ALA A 11 -17.35 -4.64 0.00
CA ALA A 11 -17.40 -5.91 0.69
C ALA A 11 -16.96 -5.73 2.15
N THR A 12 -17.93 -5.46 3.04
CA THR A 12 -17.70 -5.46 4.48
C THR A 12 -17.49 -6.90 4.94
N ILE A 13 -16.24 -7.30 5.19
CA ILE A 13 -15.95 -8.55 5.90
C ILE A 13 -16.33 -8.34 7.37
N LEU A 14 -17.45 -8.94 7.80
CA LEU A 14 -17.83 -9.02 9.21
C LEU A 14 -16.85 -9.92 9.96
N CYS A 15 -15.95 -9.32 10.75
CA CYS A 15 -15.25 -10.05 11.81
C CYS A 15 -16.23 -10.29 12.97
N SER A 16 -16.78 -11.50 13.06
CA SER A 16 -17.54 -11.95 14.22
C SER A 16 -16.61 -12.13 15.43
N MET A 17 -16.63 -11.18 16.37
CA MET A 17 -15.95 -11.32 17.66
C MET A 17 -16.72 -12.31 18.54
N LEU A 18 -16.06 -13.41 18.90
CA LEU A 18 -16.46 -14.28 20.00
C LEU A 18 -16.29 -13.51 21.32
N ALA A 19 -17.40 -13.21 21.98
CA ALA A 19 -17.40 -12.70 23.35
C ALA A 19 -17.03 -13.84 24.31
N VAL A 20 -15.90 -13.69 25.00
CA VAL A 20 -15.62 -14.48 26.22
C VAL A 20 -15.90 -13.58 27.40
N THR A 21 -16.97 -13.88 28.12
CA THR A 21 -17.30 -13.25 29.40
C THR A 21 -16.34 -13.76 30.47
N ALA A 22 -15.60 -12.86 31.11
CA ALA A 22 -15.01 -13.11 32.43
C ALA A 22 -15.65 -12.15 33.44
N VAL A 23 -16.46 -12.73 34.31
CA VAL A 23 -16.97 -12.13 35.55
C VAL A 23 -15.82 -12.07 36.56
N GLY A 24 -15.65 -10.93 37.21
CA GLY A 24 -14.70 -10.78 38.31
C GLY A 24 -14.86 -9.44 39.02
N CYS A 25 -15.84 -9.35 39.93
CA CYS A 25 -15.93 -8.28 40.93
C CYS A 25 -14.77 -8.38 41.93
N SER A 26 -14.17 -7.26 42.35
CA SER A 26 -14.28 -6.76 43.73
C SER A 26 -13.38 -5.54 43.99
N ASP A 27 -13.87 -4.72 44.92
CA ASP A 27 -13.47 -3.37 45.34
C ASP A 27 -12.04 -3.21 45.89
N ASN A 28 -11.48 -1.99 45.80
CA ASN A 28 -11.42 -1.07 46.95
C ASN A 28 -10.64 0.21 46.61
N GLY A 29 -11.17 1.34 47.10
CA GLY A 29 -10.57 2.65 46.95
C GLY A 29 -9.39 2.92 47.89
N ALA A 30 -8.63 3.96 47.54
CA ALA A 30 -8.00 4.88 48.47
C ALA A 30 -7.62 6.16 47.74
N GLN A 31 -8.20 7.28 48.18
CA GLN A 31 -7.67 8.63 47.95
C GLN A 31 -6.25 8.73 48.52
N SER A 32 -5.36 9.43 47.82
CA SER A 32 -4.34 10.22 48.49
C SER A 32 -4.00 11.45 47.65
N SER A 33 -4.19 12.60 48.28
CA SER A 33 -3.86 13.93 47.82
C SER A 33 -2.38 14.23 48.06
N ALA A 34 -1.68 14.75 47.04
CA ALA A 34 -0.47 15.51 47.22
C ALA A 34 -0.46 16.70 46.23
N GLN A 35 -0.42 17.91 46.79
CA GLN A 35 -0.18 19.18 46.09
C GLN A 35 1.33 19.44 45.94
N ALA A 36 1.65 20.24 44.92
CA ALA A 36 2.87 21.04 44.63
C ALA A 36 3.38 20.71 43.20
N GLU A 37 3.76 21.63 42.31
CA GLU A 37 4.04 23.06 42.36
C GLU A 37 3.99 23.57 40.90
N THR A 38 3.49 24.79 40.68
CA THR A 38 3.49 25.43 39.36
C THR A 38 4.88 26.01 39.08
N GLN A 39 5.63 25.42 38.14
CA GLN A 39 6.77 26.11 37.51
C GLN A 39 6.43 26.46 36.07
N VAL A 40 6.34 27.77 35.82
CA VAL A 40 6.30 28.34 34.48
C VAL A 40 7.72 28.26 33.93
N GLN A 41 7.97 27.32 33.01
CA GLN A 41 9.22 27.25 32.26
C GLN A 41 8.96 27.75 30.84
N SER A 42 9.41 28.97 30.58
CA SER A 42 9.50 29.56 29.24
C SER A 42 10.58 28.80 28.46
N THR A 43 10.19 27.85 27.60
CA THR A 43 11.07 27.27 26.60
C THR A 43 10.97 28.08 25.32
N THR A 44 11.97 28.92 25.08
CA THR A 44 12.26 29.51 23.78
C THR A 44 12.35 28.38 22.76
N GLN A 45 11.44 28.40 21.77
CA GLN A 45 11.40 27.43 20.69
C GLN A 45 12.61 27.69 19.79
N ALA A 46 13.66 26.89 19.96
CA ALA A 46 14.74 26.82 18.99
C ALA A 46 14.17 26.14 17.74
N GLU A 47 14.13 26.88 16.63
CA GLU A 47 14.00 26.28 15.30
C GLU A 47 15.20 25.37 15.06
N THR A 48 15.04 24.09 15.35
CA THR A 48 15.92 23.06 14.79
C THR A 48 15.50 22.85 13.34
N THR A 49 16.21 23.50 12.42
CA THR A 49 16.19 23.16 11.01
C THR A 49 16.67 21.70 10.89
N ALA A 50 15.75 20.79 10.57
CA ALA A 50 16.07 19.37 10.40
C ALA A 50 17.02 19.17 9.21
N PRO A 51 18.02 18.28 9.33
CA PRO A 51 19.00 18.04 8.28
C PRO A 51 18.34 17.34 7.08
N GLY A 52 18.44 17.97 5.90
CA GLY A 52 18.24 17.37 4.58
C GLY A 52 16.97 16.53 4.43
N ALA A 53 15.80 17.17 4.34
CA ALA A 53 14.58 16.50 3.92
C ALA A 53 14.77 15.91 2.52
N THR A 54 15.04 14.62 2.43
CA THR A 54 14.76 13.86 1.21
C THR A 54 13.26 13.99 0.97
N ASN A 55 12.86 14.73 -0.07
CA ASN A 55 11.46 14.86 -0.43
C ASN A 55 10.84 13.47 -0.55
N PHE A 56 9.79 13.20 0.22
CA PHE A 56 9.01 11.97 0.10
C PHE A 56 8.53 11.78 -1.33
N SER A 57 8.63 10.55 -1.84
CA SER A 57 8.27 10.20 -3.21
C SER A 57 7.33 8.99 -3.21
N LEU A 58 6.21 9.12 -3.90
CA LEU A 58 5.18 8.07 -4.03
C LEU A 58 5.71 6.83 -4.78
N GLU A 59 6.65 7.06 -5.69
CA GLU A 59 7.35 6.04 -6.47
C GLU A 59 8.13 5.08 -5.58
N ASN A 60 8.61 5.56 -4.43
CA ASN A 60 9.42 4.75 -3.52
C ASN A 60 8.59 3.81 -2.64
N ILE A 61 7.25 3.99 -2.53
CA ILE A 61 6.43 3.15 -1.64
C ILE A 61 6.49 1.67 -2.07
N HIS A 62 6.25 1.40 -3.36
CA HIS A 62 6.25 0.07 -3.97
C HIS A 62 7.48 -0.15 -4.87
N ALA A 63 8.64 0.32 -4.39
CA ALA A 63 9.91 0.08 -5.04
C ALA A 63 10.52 -1.25 -4.56
N PRO A 64 11.06 -2.08 -5.48
CA PRO A 64 11.81 -3.27 -5.10
C PRO A 64 13.07 -2.86 -4.33
N LYS A 65 13.39 -3.59 -3.27
CA LYS A 65 14.64 -3.42 -2.54
C LYS A 65 15.66 -4.42 -3.06
N GLU A 66 16.85 -3.94 -3.43
CA GLU A 66 17.94 -4.78 -3.89
C GLU A 66 18.20 -5.96 -2.94
N ASN A 67 18.16 -7.17 -3.49
CA ASN A 67 18.52 -8.40 -2.83
C ASN A 67 19.15 -9.32 -3.87
N SER A 68 20.49 -9.38 -3.90
CA SER A 68 21.22 -10.16 -4.90
C SER A 68 21.02 -11.67 -4.78
N ALA A 69 20.46 -12.15 -3.68
CA ALA A 69 20.14 -13.57 -3.47
C ALA A 69 18.76 -13.96 -4.00
N ASP A 70 17.95 -12.99 -4.43
CA ASP A 70 16.60 -13.22 -4.93
C ASP A 70 16.52 -12.77 -6.39
N PRO A 71 16.48 -13.70 -7.36
CA PRO A 71 16.46 -13.36 -8.78
C PRO A 71 15.16 -12.69 -9.22
N PHE A 72 14.08 -12.85 -8.43
CA PHE A 72 12.77 -12.27 -8.75
C PHE A 72 12.67 -10.81 -8.37
N VAL A 73 13.60 -10.21 -7.61
CA VAL A 73 13.50 -8.80 -7.23
C VAL A 73 13.39 -7.89 -8.45
N GLY A 74 12.28 -7.15 -8.50
CA GLY A 74 12.01 -6.21 -9.57
C GLY A 74 10.56 -6.21 -10.02
N TYR A 75 10.36 -5.60 -11.18
CA TYR A 75 9.09 -5.56 -11.89
C TYR A 75 9.15 -6.49 -13.10
N TRP A 76 8.04 -7.17 -13.37
CA TRP A 76 7.98 -8.21 -14.40
C TRP A 76 6.65 -8.18 -15.14
N LYS A 77 6.67 -8.73 -16.36
CA LYS A 77 5.47 -9.13 -17.10
C LYS A 77 5.60 -10.58 -17.52
N ILE A 78 4.48 -11.26 -17.69
CA ILE A 78 4.46 -12.56 -18.38
C ILE A 78 4.51 -12.26 -19.88
N SER A 79 5.58 -12.66 -20.56
CA SER A 79 5.75 -12.44 -22.00
C SER A 79 5.38 -13.67 -22.83
N GLU A 80 5.50 -14.88 -22.28
CA GLU A 80 5.22 -16.14 -22.98
C GLU A 80 4.61 -17.19 -22.04
N GLY A 81 3.94 -18.19 -22.62
CA GLY A 81 3.41 -19.34 -21.89
C GLY A 81 2.07 -19.10 -21.18
N ALA A 82 1.85 -19.80 -20.06
CA ALA A 82 0.62 -19.69 -19.28
C ALA A 82 0.45 -18.26 -18.73
N GLY A 83 -0.74 -17.68 -18.92
CA GLY A 83 -0.99 -16.30 -18.51
C GLY A 83 -0.38 -15.23 -19.44
N SER A 84 0.09 -15.56 -20.64
CA SER A 84 0.54 -14.58 -21.65
C SER A 84 -0.54 -13.56 -22.07
N ASN A 85 -1.82 -13.87 -21.85
CA ASN A 85 -2.93 -12.94 -22.01
C ASN A 85 -3.06 -11.92 -20.86
N LEU A 86 -2.14 -11.93 -19.89
CA LEU A 86 -2.07 -11.02 -18.74
C LEU A 86 -1.09 -9.85 -18.97
N GLU A 87 -0.82 -9.49 -20.23
CA GLU A 87 0.14 -8.46 -20.65
C GLU A 87 -0.07 -7.05 -20.04
N LYS A 88 -1.31 -6.77 -19.61
CA LYS A 88 -1.69 -5.53 -18.93
C LYS A 88 -1.25 -5.45 -17.47
N PHE A 89 -0.94 -6.60 -16.86
CA PHE A 89 -0.52 -6.68 -15.47
C PHE A 89 0.99 -6.50 -15.33
N ILE A 90 1.39 -5.89 -14.23
CA ILE A 90 2.78 -5.82 -13.76
C ILE A 90 2.89 -6.63 -12.48
N PHE A 91 3.90 -7.47 -12.38
CA PHE A 91 4.22 -8.25 -11.21
C PHE A 91 5.42 -7.61 -10.51
N LEU A 92 5.24 -7.15 -9.27
CA LEU A 92 6.31 -6.63 -8.43
C LEU A 92 6.69 -7.69 -7.41
N PHE A 93 7.98 -7.97 -7.26
CA PHE A 93 8.54 -8.71 -6.15
C PHE A 93 9.55 -7.82 -5.42
N ASN A 94 9.30 -7.54 -4.14
CA ASN A 94 9.95 -6.44 -3.44
C ASN A 94 11.32 -6.74 -2.82
N GLY A 95 11.79 -7.99 -2.88
CA GLY A 95 13.04 -8.45 -2.24
C GLY A 95 12.95 -8.79 -0.76
N LYS A 96 11.75 -8.68 -0.16
CA LYS A 96 11.45 -8.97 1.25
C LYS A 96 10.32 -9.99 1.43
N GLY A 97 9.88 -10.63 0.35
CA GLY A 97 8.82 -11.64 0.39
C GLY A 97 7.42 -11.11 0.07
N ASN A 98 7.25 -9.85 -0.38
CA ASN A 98 5.97 -9.35 -0.87
C ASN A 98 5.91 -9.24 -2.37
N ALA A 99 4.79 -9.74 -2.88
CA ALA A 99 4.42 -9.67 -4.26
C ALA A 99 3.29 -8.66 -4.43
N SER A 100 3.24 -8.00 -5.59
CA SER A 100 2.06 -7.24 -5.99
C SER A 100 1.72 -7.50 -7.44
N LEU A 101 0.43 -7.67 -7.71
CA LEU A 101 -0.15 -7.66 -9.04
C LEU A 101 -0.73 -6.28 -9.29
N ILE A 102 -0.21 -5.56 -10.27
CA ILE A 102 -0.55 -4.16 -10.55
C ILE A 102 -1.28 -4.07 -11.88
N ILE A 103 -2.36 -3.30 -11.92
CA ILE A 103 -3.16 -2.97 -13.11
C ILE A 103 -3.51 -1.48 -13.07
N GLY A 104 -3.14 -0.73 -14.11
CA GLY A 104 -3.24 0.73 -14.11
C GLY A 104 -2.44 1.33 -12.94
N ASN A 105 -3.16 1.94 -12.00
CA ASN A 105 -2.59 2.56 -10.79
C ASN A 105 -2.97 1.83 -9.48
N MET A 106 -3.58 0.65 -9.59
CA MET A 106 -4.01 -0.17 -8.46
C MET A 106 -3.19 -1.46 -8.36
N GLY A 107 -2.90 -1.91 -7.14
CA GLY A 107 -2.20 -3.16 -6.88
C GLY A 107 -2.89 -4.04 -5.85
N TYR A 108 -2.78 -5.36 -6.05
CA TYR A 108 -3.15 -6.40 -5.10
C TYR A 108 -1.89 -7.00 -4.48
N CYS A 109 -1.78 -6.91 -3.17
CA CYS A 109 -0.63 -7.39 -2.41
C CYS A 109 -0.81 -8.84 -1.99
N SER A 110 0.29 -9.60 -2.02
CA SER A 110 0.40 -10.93 -1.45
C SER A 110 1.86 -11.23 -1.11
N THR A 111 2.19 -12.48 -0.86
CA THR A 111 3.56 -12.91 -0.55
C THR A 111 4.15 -13.79 -1.62
N TYR A 112 5.48 -13.82 -1.64
CA TYR A 112 6.29 -14.78 -2.38
C TYR A 112 7.49 -15.23 -1.55
N SER A 113 8.10 -16.34 -1.94
CA SER A 113 9.35 -16.81 -1.36
C SER A 113 10.19 -17.54 -2.40
N VAL A 114 11.50 -17.37 -2.31
CA VAL A 114 12.48 -18.16 -3.05
C VAL A 114 13.17 -19.11 -2.08
N GLY A 115 13.43 -20.34 -2.50
CA GLY A 115 14.12 -21.33 -1.70
C GLY A 115 14.65 -22.48 -2.53
N THR A 116 14.96 -23.58 -1.87
CA THR A 116 15.43 -24.82 -2.49
C THR A 116 14.60 -25.97 -1.93
N ASP A 117 14.12 -26.85 -2.81
CA ASP A 117 13.45 -28.07 -2.40
C ASP A 117 14.47 -29.03 -1.76
N GLU A 118 14.24 -29.44 -0.52
CA GLU A 118 15.20 -30.24 0.24
C GLU A 118 15.37 -31.67 -0.28
N GLN A 119 14.41 -32.19 -1.06
CA GLN A 119 14.44 -33.56 -1.57
C GLN A 119 15.14 -33.66 -2.92
N THR A 120 14.90 -32.68 -3.79
CA THR A 120 15.39 -32.64 -5.18
C THR A 120 16.62 -31.74 -5.34
N GLY A 121 16.80 -30.77 -4.45
CA GLY A 121 17.81 -29.72 -4.57
C GLY A 121 17.47 -28.65 -5.61
N GLU A 122 16.27 -28.68 -6.20
CA GLU A 122 15.84 -27.71 -7.20
C GLU A 122 15.49 -26.36 -6.56
N GLU A 123 15.80 -25.27 -7.25
CA GLU A 123 15.38 -23.95 -6.82
C GLU A 123 13.86 -23.79 -6.97
N THR A 124 13.22 -23.25 -5.94
CA THR A 124 11.76 -23.10 -5.89
C THR A 124 11.36 -21.65 -5.70
N PHE A 125 10.27 -21.29 -6.34
CA PHE A 125 9.61 -19.99 -6.21
C PHE A 125 8.15 -20.24 -5.88
N LYS A 126 7.68 -19.68 -4.76
CA LYS A 126 6.28 -19.78 -4.32
C LYS A 126 5.66 -18.41 -4.35
N CYS A 127 4.46 -18.28 -4.89
CA CYS A 127 3.76 -17.00 -4.96
C CYS A 127 2.26 -17.20 -4.75
N LYS A 128 1.60 -16.20 -4.16
CA LYS A 128 0.17 -16.27 -3.81
C LYS A 128 -0.63 -15.09 -4.37
N LEU A 129 -0.31 -14.60 -5.56
CA LEU A 129 -1.08 -13.50 -6.15
C LEU A 129 -2.49 -13.97 -6.53
N MET A 130 -3.44 -13.03 -6.53
CA MET A 130 -4.84 -13.35 -6.84
C MET A 130 -5.02 -13.86 -8.29
N PHE A 131 -4.19 -13.38 -9.21
CA PHE A 131 -4.20 -13.76 -10.63
C PHE A 131 -2.78 -13.94 -11.17
N GLY A 132 -2.64 -14.72 -12.24
CA GLY A 132 -1.37 -14.99 -12.92
C GLY A 132 -0.50 -15.95 -12.13
N ILE A 133 0.35 -15.42 -11.27
CA ILE A 133 1.41 -16.18 -10.60
C ILE A 133 0.93 -16.60 -9.21
N ASN A 134 0.38 -17.80 -9.10
CA ASN A 134 -0.20 -18.36 -7.88
C ASN A 134 0.06 -19.86 -7.78
N GLY A 135 1.08 -20.25 -7.03
CA GLY A 135 1.48 -21.63 -6.89
C GLY A 135 2.94 -21.78 -6.46
N ASP A 136 3.39 -23.03 -6.56
CA ASP A 136 4.76 -23.45 -6.31
C ASP A 136 5.41 -23.80 -7.66
N TYR A 137 6.52 -23.15 -7.98
CA TYR A 137 7.19 -23.24 -9.27
C TYR A 137 8.64 -23.70 -9.07
N SER A 138 9.15 -24.50 -9.99
CA SER A 138 10.58 -24.50 -10.27
C SER A 138 10.89 -23.33 -11.22
N TYR A 139 12.14 -22.91 -11.30
CA TYR A 139 12.49 -21.81 -12.20
C TYR A 139 13.90 -21.93 -12.76
N VAL A 140 14.12 -21.26 -13.89
CA VAL A 140 15.43 -21.07 -14.53
C VAL A 140 15.60 -19.60 -14.86
N VAL A 141 16.70 -19.02 -14.39
CA VAL A 141 17.08 -17.63 -14.69
C VAL A 141 17.95 -17.62 -15.95
N ALA A 142 17.63 -16.72 -16.89
CA ALA A 142 18.46 -16.51 -18.06
C ALA A 142 19.81 -15.86 -17.68
N ASP A 143 20.85 -16.08 -18.49
CA ASP A 143 22.22 -15.57 -18.23
C ASP A 143 22.29 -14.06 -18.00
N ASP A 144 21.40 -13.29 -18.63
CA ASP A 144 21.33 -11.83 -18.49
C ASP A 144 20.52 -11.35 -17.27
N GLY A 145 19.85 -12.26 -16.55
CA GLY A 145 18.98 -11.97 -15.42
C GLY A 145 17.70 -11.19 -15.76
N LYS A 146 17.38 -11.03 -17.05
CA LYS A 146 16.21 -10.27 -17.53
C LYS A 146 15.01 -11.15 -17.82
N LYS A 147 15.21 -12.46 -17.94
CA LYS A 147 14.15 -13.43 -18.09
C LYS A 147 14.23 -14.52 -17.03
N ILE A 148 13.07 -14.94 -16.54
CA ILE A 148 12.92 -16.11 -15.68
C ILE A 148 11.82 -16.98 -16.25
N THR A 149 12.13 -18.23 -16.54
CA THR A 149 11.10 -19.23 -16.83
C THR A 149 10.66 -19.86 -15.52
N ILE A 150 9.36 -19.79 -15.23
CA ILE A 150 8.74 -20.51 -14.10
C ILE A 150 7.92 -21.67 -14.64
N THR A 151 8.01 -22.83 -13.99
CA THR A 151 7.31 -24.05 -14.40
C THR A 151 6.43 -24.55 -13.27
N ASN A 152 5.15 -24.78 -13.56
CA ASN A 152 4.20 -25.40 -12.63
C ASN A 152 3.40 -26.48 -13.36
N ASN A 153 3.36 -27.69 -12.80
CA ASN A 153 2.62 -28.82 -13.38
C ASN A 153 2.96 -29.12 -14.86
N GLY A 154 4.20 -28.86 -15.28
CA GLY A 154 4.66 -29.08 -16.66
C GLY A 154 4.27 -27.97 -17.65
N GLU A 155 3.68 -26.87 -17.18
CA GLU A 155 3.42 -25.67 -17.97
C GLU A 155 4.42 -24.57 -17.61
N ASP A 156 4.99 -23.96 -18.65
CA ASP A 156 5.96 -22.87 -18.51
C ASP A 156 5.29 -21.51 -18.65
N SER A 157 5.81 -20.53 -17.93
CA SER A 157 5.57 -19.10 -18.15
C SER A 157 6.91 -18.36 -18.15
N VAL A 158 7.09 -17.42 -19.07
CA VAL A 158 8.31 -16.60 -19.12
C VAL A 158 8.00 -15.22 -18.54
N LEU A 159 8.72 -14.86 -17.49
CA LEU A 159 8.72 -13.53 -16.91
C LEU A 159 9.82 -12.71 -17.59
N GLU A 160 9.48 -11.52 -18.07
CA GLU A 160 10.41 -10.55 -18.61
C GLU A 160 10.47 -9.32 -17.70
N LYS A 161 11.69 -8.95 -17.31
CA LYS A 161 11.96 -7.83 -16.41
C LYS A 161 11.64 -6.52 -17.12
N ILE A 162 10.97 -5.61 -16.40
CA ILE A 162 10.65 -4.28 -16.91
C ILE A 162 11.34 -3.22 -16.05
N ASP A 163 11.97 -2.26 -16.73
CA ASP A 163 12.59 -1.12 -16.08
C ASP A 163 11.57 0.02 -15.97
N ASN A 164 11.45 0.61 -14.77
CA ASN A 164 10.65 1.82 -14.53
C ASN A 164 9.19 1.75 -15.03
N PRO A 165 8.38 0.77 -14.58
CA PRO A 165 6.98 0.71 -14.98
C PRO A 165 6.19 1.95 -14.56
N SER A 166 5.24 2.37 -15.41
CA SER A 166 4.34 3.49 -15.13
C SER A 166 3.07 2.99 -14.47
N PHE A 167 3.03 3.04 -13.13
CA PHE A 167 1.82 2.76 -12.33
C PHE A 167 1.55 3.82 -11.25
N VAL A 168 2.44 4.80 -11.10
CA VAL A 168 2.17 6.02 -10.33
C VAL A 168 1.70 7.09 -11.33
N PRO A 169 0.53 7.72 -11.12
CA PRO A 169 0.02 8.71 -12.04
C PRO A 169 0.94 9.93 -12.08
N SER A 170 1.02 10.56 -13.25
CA SER A 170 1.70 11.84 -13.39
C SER A 170 0.98 12.93 -12.60
N THR A 171 1.72 13.96 -12.21
CA THR A 171 1.19 15.16 -11.57
C THR A 171 0.11 15.80 -12.45
N PRO A 172 -1.13 15.98 -11.97
CA PRO A 172 -2.17 16.68 -12.72
C PRO A 172 -1.82 18.17 -12.89
N GLU A 173 -2.35 18.79 -13.93
CA GLU A 173 -2.22 20.24 -14.12
C GLU A 173 -3.13 20.99 -13.14
N ASN A 174 -2.56 21.94 -12.38
CA ASN A 174 -3.28 22.88 -11.51
C ASN A 174 -4.30 22.23 -10.54
N PRO A 175 -3.88 21.26 -9.70
CA PRO A 175 -4.80 20.61 -8.78
C PRO A 175 -5.34 21.60 -7.73
N GLN A 176 -6.63 21.48 -7.39
CA GLN A 176 -7.24 22.22 -6.30
C GLN A 176 -6.97 21.49 -4.99
N ILE A 177 -6.11 22.05 -4.14
CA ILE A 177 -5.66 21.39 -2.90
C ILE A 177 -6.03 22.20 -1.66
N ASP A 178 -6.70 21.54 -0.71
CA ASP A 178 -6.83 21.97 0.66
C ASP A 178 -5.57 21.58 1.42
N LYS A 179 -4.77 22.58 1.79
CA LYS A 179 -3.49 22.39 2.48
C LYS A 179 -3.63 21.63 3.80
N LYS A 180 -4.82 21.57 4.40
CA LYS A 180 -5.06 20.79 5.62
C LYS A 180 -5.06 19.28 5.39
N LEU A 181 -5.35 18.81 4.17
CA LEU A 181 -5.31 17.39 3.82
C LEU A 181 -3.88 16.88 3.64
N VAL A 182 -2.94 17.77 3.28
CA VAL A 182 -1.60 17.40 2.86
C VAL A 182 -0.87 16.63 3.97
N GLY A 183 -0.27 15.50 3.58
CA GLY A 183 0.47 14.62 4.48
C GLY A 183 -0.04 13.18 4.49
N ALA A 184 0.52 12.39 5.40
CA ALA A 184 0.13 10.99 5.61
C ALA A 184 -0.80 10.84 6.82
N TRP A 185 -1.75 9.92 6.70
CA TRP A 185 -2.86 9.74 7.64
C TRP A 185 -3.03 8.25 7.93
N ASP A 186 -3.15 7.92 9.22
CA ASP A 186 -3.26 6.55 9.74
C ASP A 186 -4.58 6.38 10.47
N SER A 187 -5.37 5.39 10.07
CA SER A 187 -6.62 5.02 10.75
C SER A 187 -6.39 4.26 12.06
N GLY A 188 -5.19 3.74 12.30
CA GLY A 188 -4.88 2.76 13.35
C GLY A 188 -5.40 1.35 13.05
N THR A 189 -6.01 1.13 11.88
CA THR A 189 -6.64 -0.16 11.50
C THR A 189 -6.01 -0.81 10.27
N GLY A 190 -4.91 -0.25 9.77
CA GLY A 190 -4.26 -0.71 8.53
C GLY A 190 -4.73 -0.01 7.26
N LEU A 191 -5.61 1.00 7.36
CA LEU A 191 -5.86 1.94 6.28
C LEU A 191 -4.94 3.15 6.40
N TYR A 192 -4.25 3.47 5.32
CA TYR A 192 -3.37 4.62 5.21
C TYR A 192 -3.73 5.46 4.00
N TYR A 193 -3.73 6.78 4.17
CA TYR A 193 -3.82 7.74 3.07
C TYR A 193 -2.61 8.66 3.05
N TYR A 194 -2.18 9.05 1.85
CA TYR A 194 -1.28 10.18 1.66
C TYR A 194 -1.90 11.14 0.63
N PHE A 195 -1.89 12.43 0.96
CA PHE A 195 -2.30 13.50 0.07
C PHE A 195 -1.09 14.39 -0.22
N GLY A 196 -0.64 14.40 -1.47
CA GLY A 196 0.47 15.24 -1.94
C GLY A 196 0.00 16.65 -2.32
N GLU A 197 0.86 17.65 -2.13
CA GLU A 197 0.61 19.03 -2.59
C GLU A 197 0.51 19.14 -4.11
N ASP A 198 1.06 18.14 -4.82
CA ASP A 198 1.08 18.03 -6.26
C ASP A 198 -0.18 17.39 -6.85
N GLY A 199 -1.23 17.17 -6.05
CA GLY A 199 -2.46 16.57 -6.56
C GLY A 199 -2.39 15.06 -6.78
N ARG A 200 -1.36 14.38 -6.28
CA ARG A 200 -1.31 12.91 -6.23
C ARG A 200 -1.68 12.41 -4.85
N MET A 201 -2.44 11.33 -4.80
CA MET A 201 -2.91 10.69 -3.59
C MET A 201 -2.56 9.21 -3.62
N TYR A 202 -2.35 8.62 -2.44
CA TYR A 202 -2.13 7.19 -2.28
C TYR A 202 -3.03 6.65 -1.18
N CYS A 203 -3.53 5.43 -1.38
CA CYS A 203 -4.25 4.66 -0.38
C CYS A 203 -3.61 3.27 -0.24
N ASN A 204 -3.41 2.82 0.99
CA ASN A 204 -3.19 1.40 1.31
C ASN A 204 -4.39 0.89 2.09
N SER A 205 -4.90 -0.27 1.69
CA SER A 205 -6.02 -0.93 2.36
C SER A 205 -5.60 -2.25 2.98
N TYR A 206 -5.33 -2.22 4.29
CA TYR A 206 -5.08 -3.39 5.14
C TYR A 206 -3.89 -4.24 4.68
N GLY A 207 -2.93 -3.66 3.96
CA GLY A 207 -1.83 -4.41 3.34
C GLY A 207 -2.27 -5.37 2.23
N THR A 208 -3.53 -5.34 1.79
CA THR A 208 -4.07 -6.26 0.76
C THR A 208 -4.22 -5.60 -0.61
N THR A 209 -4.49 -4.30 -0.64
CA THR A 209 -4.48 -3.52 -1.87
C THR A 209 -3.84 -2.16 -1.68
N PHE A 210 -3.39 -1.56 -2.76
CA PHE A 210 -3.04 -0.16 -2.80
C PHE A 210 -3.56 0.49 -4.08
N THR A 211 -3.75 1.81 -4.03
CA THR A 211 -4.15 2.57 -5.20
C THR A 211 -3.47 3.93 -5.18
N TYR A 212 -2.93 4.33 -6.32
CA TYR A 212 -2.50 5.70 -6.57
C TYR A 212 -3.57 6.45 -7.35
N TYR A 213 -3.74 7.72 -7.01
CA TYR A 213 -4.76 8.58 -7.58
C TYR A 213 -4.15 9.91 -8.00
N THR A 214 -4.81 10.60 -8.91
CA THR A 214 -4.83 12.07 -8.90
C THR A 214 -6.04 12.53 -8.11
N TYR A 215 -5.97 13.69 -7.45
CA TYR A 215 -7.08 14.18 -6.67
C TYR A 215 -7.23 15.70 -6.72
N ASN A 216 -8.47 16.14 -6.53
CA ASN A 216 -8.83 17.52 -6.24
C ASN A 216 -9.67 17.54 -4.97
N SER A 217 -9.55 18.61 -4.20
CA SER A 217 -10.36 18.86 -3.02
C SER A 217 -11.09 20.19 -3.14
N LYS A 218 -12.41 20.17 -2.93
CA LYS A 218 -13.27 21.36 -2.98
C LYS A 218 -14.51 21.13 -2.14
N LEU A 219 -14.90 22.14 -1.35
CA LEU A 219 -16.13 22.11 -0.54
C LEU A 219 -16.22 20.85 0.34
N ASN A 220 -15.15 20.52 1.06
CA ASN A 220 -15.09 19.36 1.97
C ASN A 220 -15.30 18.00 1.26
N LYS A 221 -15.02 17.95 -0.04
CA LYS A 221 -15.02 16.71 -0.83
C LYS A 221 -13.67 16.52 -1.51
N VAL A 222 -13.19 15.30 -1.54
CA VAL A 222 -12.10 14.85 -2.39
C VAL A 222 -12.70 14.12 -3.59
N THR A 223 -12.34 14.51 -4.80
CA THR A 223 -12.60 13.75 -6.02
C THR A 223 -11.27 13.12 -6.45
N ALA A 224 -11.20 11.80 -6.43
CA ALA A 224 -9.99 11.03 -6.72
C ALA A 224 -10.20 10.19 -7.99
N VAL A 225 -9.19 10.15 -8.86
CA VAL A 225 -9.22 9.45 -10.14
C VAL A 225 -8.06 8.47 -10.21
N TYR A 226 -8.34 7.22 -10.59
CA TYR A 226 -7.37 6.14 -10.78
C TYR A 226 -7.73 5.30 -12.01
N ASP A 227 -6.79 4.53 -12.53
CA ASP A 227 -7.04 3.56 -13.60
C ASP A 227 -6.94 2.12 -13.07
N MET A 228 -7.88 1.28 -13.51
CA MET A 228 -7.87 -0.16 -13.27
C MET A 228 -8.35 -0.89 -14.52
N ASP A 229 -7.65 -0.72 -15.65
CA ASP A 229 -8.12 -1.12 -16.99
C ASP A 229 -9.31 -0.26 -17.45
N GLY A 230 -9.21 1.05 -17.17
CA GLY A 230 -10.26 2.03 -17.35
C GLY A 230 -10.32 3.00 -16.18
N GLU A 231 -10.45 4.28 -16.52
CA GLU A 231 -10.56 5.37 -15.55
C GLU A 231 -11.77 5.18 -14.62
N GLN A 232 -11.50 5.31 -13.33
CA GLN A 232 -12.47 5.30 -12.25
C GLN A 232 -12.42 6.65 -11.53
N THR A 233 -13.57 7.11 -11.03
CA THR A 233 -13.66 8.33 -10.23
C THR A 233 -14.43 8.04 -8.94
N ASP A 234 -13.75 8.27 -7.81
CA ASP A 234 -14.35 8.20 -6.49
C ASP A 234 -14.53 9.60 -5.91
N THR A 235 -15.51 9.76 -5.02
CA THR A 235 -15.71 11.00 -4.28
C THR A 235 -15.94 10.70 -2.81
N TYR A 236 -15.15 11.36 -1.96
CA TYR A 236 -15.15 11.16 -0.52
C TYR A 236 -15.50 12.46 0.19
N ASP A 237 -16.30 12.37 1.23
CA ASP A 237 -16.53 13.48 2.16
C ASP A 237 -15.39 13.53 3.18
N TYR A 238 -14.96 14.75 3.55
CA TYR A 238 -13.98 14.94 4.61
C TYR A 238 -14.31 16.11 5.53
N THR A 239 -13.97 15.96 6.81
CA THR A 239 -13.99 17.04 7.80
C THR A 239 -12.77 16.91 8.72
N PHE A 240 -12.58 17.88 9.61
CA PHE A 240 -11.54 17.83 10.64
C PHE A 240 -12.16 17.91 12.03
N ASP A 241 -11.77 16.98 12.90
CA ASP A 241 -12.07 16.97 14.33
C ASP A 241 -10.78 17.32 15.09
N GLY A 242 -10.58 18.61 15.37
CA GLY A 242 -9.31 19.11 15.85
C GLY A 242 -8.21 18.92 14.79
N ASN A 243 -7.20 18.12 15.12
CA ASN A 243 -6.08 17.79 14.22
C ASN A 243 -6.29 16.48 13.45
N ASP A 244 -7.33 15.72 13.78
CA ASP A 244 -7.61 14.46 13.12
C ASP A 244 -8.48 14.69 11.89
N LEU A 245 -8.16 13.97 10.82
CA LEU A 245 -8.95 13.92 9.60
C LEU A 245 -10.10 12.94 9.79
N VAL A 246 -11.32 13.35 9.49
CA VAL A 246 -12.44 12.42 9.30
C VAL A 246 -12.67 12.29 7.80
N PHE A 247 -12.30 11.16 7.21
CA PHE A 247 -12.37 10.89 5.78
C PHE A 247 -13.29 9.70 5.52
N ASP A 248 -14.34 9.91 4.73
CA ASP A 248 -15.40 8.94 4.43
C ASP A 248 -15.98 8.26 5.70
N GLY A 249 -16.20 9.07 6.74
CA GLY A 249 -16.76 8.62 8.01
C GLY A 249 -15.77 7.92 8.96
N MET A 250 -14.51 7.76 8.59
CA MET A 250 -13.46 7.20 9.45
C MET A 250 -12.46 8.25 9.92
N LYS A 251 -11.99 8.10 11.14
CA LYS A 251 -11.05 9.02 11.79
C LYS A 251 -9.61 8.57 11.53
N TYR A 252 -8.74 9.51 11.20
CA TYR A 252 -7.32 9.30 10.92
C TYR A 252 -6.49 10.31 11.68
N THR A 253 -5.36 9.85 12.22
CA THR A 253 -4.37 10.69 12.86
C THR A 253 -3.20 10.90 11.91
N GLN A 254 -2.67 12.11 11.89
CA GLN A 254 -1.55 12.46 11.02
C GLN A 254 -0.27 11.71 11.45
N ILE A 255 0.47 11.20 10.48
CA ILE A 255 1.78 10.56 10.66
C ILE A 255 2.78 11.12 9.64
N THR A 256 4.07 10.84 9.82
CA THR A 256 5.05 11.20 8.79
C THR A 256 4.93 10.26 7.58
N PRO A 257 5.15 10.74 6.35
CA PRO A 257 5.16 9.90 5.17
C PRO A 257 6.18 8.75 5.25
N GLU A 258 7.31 8.96 5.92
CA GLU A 258 8.34 7.93 6.14
C GLU A 258 7.84 6.82 7.06
N LYS A 259 7.06 7.17 8.11
CA LYS A 259 6.43 6.16 8.99
C LYS A 259 5.43 5.32 8.19
N MET A 260 4.59 5.96 7.36
CA MET A 260 3.64 5.26 6.49
C MET A 260 4.36 4.28 5.55
N MET A 261 5.39 4.76 4.84
CA MET A 261 6.17 3.96 3.91
C MET A 261 6.87 2.80 4.61
N SER A 262 7.48 3.04 5.77
CA SER A 262 8.15 1.99 6.54
C SER A 262 7.18 0.87 6.95
N VAL A 263 5.95 1.20 7.31
CA VAL A 263 4.93 0.19 7.66
C VAL A 263 4.52 -0.60 6.42
N ILE A 264 4.20 0.09 5.31
CA ILE A 264 3.78 -0.54 4.05
C ILE A 264 4.84 -1.51 3.51
N GLN A 265 6.12 -1.15 3.63
CA GLN A 265 7.25 -1.97 3.16
C GLN A 265 7.72 -3.04 4.18
N SER A 266 7.04 -3.16 5.32
CA SER A 266 7.33 -4.13 6.37
C SER A 266 6.35 -5.30 6.40
N TYR A 267 5.13 -5.10 5.89
CA TYR A 267 4.35 -6.22 5.34
C TYR A 267 5.21 -6.83 4.27
#